data_AF-M3C498-F1
#
_entry.id   AF-M3C498-F1
#
_cell.length_a   1.000
_cell.length_b   1.000
_cell.length_c   1.000
_cell.angle_alpha   90.00
_cell.angle_beta   90.00
_cell.angle_gamma   90.00
#
_symmetry.space_group_name_H-M   'P 1'
#
loop_
_entity.id
_entity.type
_entity.pdbx_description
1 polymer ?
#
loop_
_entity_poly.entity_id
_entity_poly.type
_entity_poly.pdbx_seq_one_letter_code
_entity_poly.pdbx_strand_id
1 'polypeptide(L)'
;MRGADDGAFEGIGAEFDPDAVVWVRGVDYVAGWREAREAAAELETALTAVGVEVEGTAAAQTRGDGSGVVRVVWSPETVRAVARLICDTA
;
A
#
# COMPACT_ATOMS: atom_id res chain seq x y z
N MET A 1 20.61 -18.44 -22.87
CA MET A 1 20.39 -17.22 -22.07
C MET A 1 18.90 -17.12 -21.78
N ARG A 2 18.50 -17.32 -20.53
CA ARG A 2 17.10 -17.27 -20.08
C ARG A 2 16.89 -15.89 -19.43
N GLY A 3 16.33 -14.95 -20.18
CA GLY A 3 15.76 -13.74 -19.59
C GLY A 3 14.36 -14.12 -19.10
N ALA A 4 14.25 -14.42 -17.81
CA ALA A 4 12.96 -14.45 -17.16
C ALA A 4 12.54 -12.98 -17.02
N ASP A 5 11.56 -12.58 -17.82
CA ASP A 5 10.80 -11.36 -17.61
C ASP A 5 10.12 -11.47 -16.24
N ASP A 6 10.69 -10.78 -15.25
CA ASP A 6 10.23 -10.63 -13.87
C ASP A 6 9.27 -9.43 -13.70
N GLY A 7 8.76 -8.87 -14.81
CA GLY A 7 7.88 -7.68 -14.85
C GLY A 7 6.46 -7.84 -14.31
N ALA A 8 6.11 -8.90 -13.57
CA ALA A 8 4.74 -9.15 -13.13
C ALA A 8 4.23 -8.22 -12.01
N PHE A 9 5.08 -7.34 -11.48
CA PHE A 9 4.71 -6.35 -10.46
C PHE A 9 4.62 -4.90 -10.97
N GLU A 10 4.97 -4.65 -12.24
CA GLU A 10 5.00 -3.31 -12.83
C GLU A 10 3.57 -2.88 -13.23
N GLY A 11 2.75 -2.51 -12.25
CA GLY A 11 1.42 -1.96 -12.50
C GLY A 11 0.47 -1.95 -11.31
N ILE A 12 0.70 -2.80 -10.30
CA ILE A 12 -0.08 -2.78 -9.06
C ILE A 12 0.59 -1.85 -8.05
N GLY A 13 0.64 -0.59 -8.43
CA GLY A 13 1.35 0.44 -7.69
C GLY A 13 1.39 1.76 -8.44
N ALA A 14 0.55 1.88 -9.50
CA ALA A 14 0.42 3.12 -10.25
C ALA A 14 0.27 4.25 -9.25
N GLU A 15 1.33 5.05 -9.18
CA GLU A 15 1.39 6.31 -8.49
C GLU A 15 0.12 7.08 -8.88
N PHE A 16 -0.48 7.75 -7.90
CA PHE A 16 -1.65 8.57 -8.16
C PHE A 16 -1.37 9.48 -9.37
N ASP A 17 -2.07 9.26 -10.48
CA ASP A 17 -1.94 10.07 -11.69
C ASP A 17 -2.92 11.26 -11.58
N PRO A 18 -2.42 12.47 -11.29
CA PRO A 18 -3.26 13.65 -11.12
C PRO A 18 -3.98 14.04 -12.42
N ASP A 19 -3.50 13.61 -13.59
CA ASP A 19 -4.06 13.96 -14.90
C ASP A 19 -5.14 12.95 -15.35
N ALA A 20 -5.18 11.75 -14.76
CA ALA A 20 -6.20 10.73 -15.01
C ALA A 20 -7.48 10.90 -14.16
N VAL A 21 -7.48 11.81 -13.17
CA VAL A 21 -8.57 11.97 -12.20
C VAL A 21 -9.30 13.30 -12.41
N VAL A 22 -10.63 13.24 -12.52
CA VAL A 22 -11.48 14.44 -12.51
C VAL A 22 -11.51 15.00 -11.09
N TRP A 23 -10.74 16.06 -10.86
CA TRP A 23 -10.71 16.76 -9.57
C TRP A 23 -12.06 17.38 -9.26
N VAL A 24 -12.71 16.89 -8.19
CA VAL A 24 -13.97 17.45 -7.73
C VAL A 24 -13.68 18.64 -6.82
N ARG A 25 -14.26 19.79 -7.17
CA ARG A 25 -14.16 21.00 -6.33
C ARG A 25 -14.74 20.74 -4.94
N GLY A 26 -13.99 21.13 -3.91
CA GLY A 26 -14.40 20.98 -2.50
C GLY A 26 -14.00 19.66 -1.85
N VAL A 27 -13.39 18.74 -2.61
CA VAL A 27 -12.84 17.49 -2.06
C VAL A 27 -11.37 17.71 -1.69
N ASP A 28 -11.01 17.38 -0.45
CA ASP A 28 -9.64 17.50 0.04
C ASP A 28 -8.85 16.20 -0.19
N TYR A 29 -8.32 16.07 -1.40
CA TYR A 29 -7.55 14.88 -1.78
C TYR A 29 -6.19 14.77 -1.04
N VAL A 30 -5.64 15.90 -0.60
CA VAL A 30 -4.34 15.96 0.07
C VAL A 30 -4.46 15.47 1.50
N ALA A 31 -5.55 15.83 2.20
CA ALA A 31 -5.84 15.30 3.52
C ALA A 31 -5.96 13.77 3.50
N GLY A 32 -6.74 13.22 2.56
CA GLY A 32 -6.88 11.76 2.40
C GLY A 32 -5.56 11.07 2.07
N TRP A 33 -4.74 11.65 1.19
CA TRP A 33 -3.43 11.09 0.86
C TRP A 33 -2.48 11.09 2.07
N ARG A 34 -2.47 12.18 2.85
CA ARG A 34 -1.64 12.28 4.06
C ARG A 34 -2.03 11.24 5.10
N GLU A 35 -3.33 11.09 5.36
CA GLU A 35 -3.84 10.06 6.26
C GLU A 35 -3.42 8.66 5.81
N ALA A 36 -3.58 8.35 4.52
CA ALA A 36 -3.14 7.06 3.97
C ALA A 36 -1.62 6.85 4.08
N ARG A 37 -0.82 7.90 3.90
CA ARG A 37 0.64 7.84 4.03
C ARG A 37 1.08 7.58 5.46
N GLU A 38 0.44 8.23 6.43
CA GLU A 38 0.69 8.02 7.85
C GLU A 38 0.32 6.58 8.26
N ALA A 39 -0.87 6.11 7.86
CA ALA A 39 -1.31 4.73 8.12
C ALA A 39 -0.37 3.67 7.50
N ALA A 40 0.16 3.92 6.30
CA ALA A 40 1.14 3.04 5.67
C ALA A 40 2.46 2.98 6.47
N ALA A 41 2.95 4.11 6.95
CA ALA A 41 4.16 4.17 7.78
C ALA A 41 3.98 3.51 9.15
N GLU A 42 2.80 3.66 9.76
CA GLU A 42 2.43 2.97 11.00
C GLU A 42 2.41 1.45 10.81
N LEU A 43 1.84 0.96 9.70
CA LEU A 43 1.83 -0.45 9.35
C LEU A 43 3.25 -1.01 9.19
N GLU A 44 4.13 -0.32 8.45
CA GLU A 44 5.53 -0.74 8.27
C GLU A 44 6.28 -0.79 9.61
N THR A 45 6.06 0.22 10.46
CA THR A 45 6.67 0.29 11.80
C THR A 45 6.20 -0.88 12.67
N ALA A 46 4.90 -1.17 12.68
CA ALA A 46 4.31 -2.25 13.46
C ALA A 46 4.82 -3.62 13.00
N LEU A 47 4.92 -3.86 11.68
CA LEU A 47 5.43 -5.10 11.10
C LEU A 47 6.92 -5.31 11.42
N THR A 48 7.71 -4.24 11.37
CA THR A 48 9.13 -4.28 11.76
C THR A 48 9.29 -4.63 13.24
N ALA A 49 8.45 -4.08 14.12
CA ALA A 49 8.50 -4.34 15.56
C ALA A 49 8.23 -5.81 15.92
N VAL A 50 7.46 -6.53 15.10
CA VAL A 50 7.15 -7.96 15.26
C VAL A 50 8.04 -8.87 14.40
N GLY A 51 9.07 -8.32 13.76
CA GLY A 51 10.06 -9.09 13.00
C GLY A 51 9.58 -9.61 11.64
N VAL A 52 8.54 -8.99 11.06
CA VAL A 52 8.09 -9.28 9.70
C VAL A 52 8.84 -8.38 8.74
N GLU A 53 9.81 -8.94 8.01
CA GLU A 53 10.44 -8.29 6.87
C GLU A 53 9.40 -8.11 5.76
N VAL A 54 9.11 -6.86 5.42
CA VAL A 54 8.15 -6.51 4.38
C VAL A 54 8.88 -6.47 3.04
N GLU A 55 8.91 -7.59 2.33
CA GLU A 55 9.32 -7.61 0.93
C GLU A 55 8.12 -7.17 0.07
N GLY A 56 7.98 -5.85 -0.11
CA GLY A 56 6.86 -5.27 -0.84
C GLY A 56 6.78 -3.74 -0.78
N THR A 57 5.75 -3.17 -1.40
CA THR A 57 5.51 -1.72 -1.42
C THR A 57 4.12 -1.39 -0.86
N ALA A 58 4.07 -0.38 0.02
CA ALA A 58 2.84 0.26 0.46
C ALA A 58 2.70 1.62 -0.26
N ALA A 59 1.64 1.79 -1.04
CA ALA A 59 1.34 3.01 -1.76
C ALA A 59 0.11 3.71 -1.14
N ALA A 60 0.32 4.95 -0.70
CA ALA A 60 -0.76 5.84 -0.30
C ALA A 60 -1.42 6.46 -1.53
N GLN A 61 -2.75 6.35 -1.60
CA GLN A 61 -3.58 6.88 -2.67
C GLN A 61 -4.80 7.60 -2.09
N THR A 62 -5.47 8.38 -2.92
CA THR A 62 -6.75 8.99 -2.58
C THR A 62 -7.80 8.60 -3.61
N ARG A 63 -9.01 8.27 -3.15
CA ARG A 63 -10.16 7.98 -4.01
C ARG A 63 -10.80 9.27 -4.54
N GLY A 64 -11.69 9.12 -5.52
CA GLY A 64 -12.43 10.23 -6.13
C GLY A 64 -13.26 11.07 -5.16
N ASP A 65 -13.61 10.51 -3.99
CA ASP A 65 -14.33 11.17 -2.89
C ASP A 65 -13.41 11.85 -1.86
N GLY A 66 -12.09 11.81 -2.05
CA GLY A 66 -11.10 12.37 -1.13
C GLY A 66 -10.67 11.43 -0.01
N SER A 67 -11.21 10.21 0.08
CA SER A 67 -10.82 9.24 1.11
C SER A 67 -9.44 8.63 0.83
N GLY A 68 -8.61 8.56 1.88
CA GLY A 68 -7.30 7.91 1.85
C GLY A 68 -7.41 6.38 1.70
N VAL A 69 -6.51 5.78 0.93
CA VAL A 69 -6.40 4.33 0.75
C VAL A 69 -4.93 3.92 0.73
N VAL A 70 -4.61 2.85 1.46
CA VAL A 70 -3.31 2.18 1.37
C VAL A 70 -3.44 0.95 0.49
N ARG A 71 -2.68 0.89 -0.60
CA ARG A 71 -2.48 -0.34 -1.39
C ARG A 71 -1.18 -0.99 -0.98
N VAL A 72 -1.27 -2.25 -0.58
CA VAL A 72 -0.10 -3.07 -0.26
C VAL A 72 0.08 -4.15 -1.30
N VAL A 73 1.34 -4.35 -1.70
CA VAL A 73 1.77 -5.48 -2.51
C VAL A 73 2.80 -6.24 -1.71
N TRP A 74 2.49 -7.48 -1.37
CA TRP A 74 3.32 -8.34 -0.53
C TRP A 74 3.48 -9.72 -1.15
N SER A 75 4.60 -10.38 -0.84
CA SER A 75 4.79 -11.79 -1.16
C SER A 75 3.78 -12.67 -0.40
N PRO A 76 3.42 -13.85 -0.92
CA PRO A 76 2.61 -14.83 -0.18
C PRO A 76 3.19 -15.18 1.19
N GLU A 77 4.51 -15.18 1.33
CA GLU A 77 5.24 -15.43 2.58
C GLU A 77 4.94 -14.35 3.62
N THR A 78 5.07 -13.08 3.24
CA THR A 78 4.72 -11.92 4.09
C THR A 78 3.24 -11.97 4.48
N VAL A 79 2.34 -12.27 3.54
CA VAL A 79 0.89 -12.40 3.83
C VAL A 79 0.61 -13.49 4.88
N ARG A 80 1.28 -14.66 4.77
CA ARG A 80 1.14 -15.75 5.75
C ARG A 80 1.72 -15.38 7.12
N ALA A 81 2.85 -14.66 7.17
CA ALA A 81 3.44 -14.19 8.42
C ALA A 81 2.50 -13.24 9.15
N VAL A 82 1.93 -12.26 8.44
CA VAL A 82 0.93 -11.33 8.97
C VAL A 82 -0.33 -12.06 9.45
N ALA A 83 -0.85 -13.01 8.67
CA ALA A 83 -2.03 -13.77 9.06
C ALA A 83 -1.83 -14.57 10.35
N ARG A 84 -0.64 -15.13 10.57
CA ARG A 84 -0.31 -15.84 11.83
C ARG A 84 -0.32 -14.90 13.02
N LEU A 85 0.26 -13.71 12.91
CA LEU A 85 0.26 -12.71 13.98
C LEU A 85 -1.15 -12.29 14.39
N ILE A 86 -2.04 -12.09 13.42
CA ILE A 86 -3.44 -11.72 13.68
C ILE A 86 -4.17 -12.84 14.41
N CYS A 87 -3.99 -14.09 13.99
CA CYS A 87 -4.65 -15.23 14.63
C CYS A 87 -4.06 -15.59 16.00
N ASP A 88 -2.79 -15.30 16.27
CA ASP A 88 -2.13 -15.58 17.56
C ASP A 88 -2.45 -14.51 18.62
N THR A 89 -2.93 -13.35 18.18
CA THR A 89 -3.38 -12.26 19.07
C THR A 89 -4.89 -12.36 19.39
N ALA A 90 -5.63 -13.27 18.76
CA ALA A 90 -7.07 -13.48 18.92
C ALA A 90 -7.39 -14.63 19.88
#